data_AF-A0A953NIG7-F1
#
_entry.id   AF-A0A953NIG7-F1
#
_cell.length_a   1.000
_cell.length_b   1.000
_cell.length_c   1.000
_cell.angle_alpha   90.00
_cell.angle_beta   90.00
_cell.angle_gamma   90.00
#
_symmetry.space_group_name_H-M   'P 1'
#
loop_
_entity.id
_entity.type
_entity.pdbx_description
1 polymer ?
#
loop_
_entity_poly.entity_id
_entity_poly.type
_entity_poly.pdbx_seq_one_letter_code
_entity_poly.pdbx_strand_id
1 'polypeptide(L)' 'MISQRLFEKLNDQMNFEFYSSHIYLAMSAYFESIDLPGFANFFRVQAEEESSTQ' A
#
# COMPACT_ATOMS: atom_id res chain seq x y z
N MET A 1 14.24 -22.35 11.95
CA MET A 1 13.62 -21.06 12.32
C MET A 1 14.41 -19.94 11.66
N ILE A 2 13.74 -18.87 11.23
CA ILE A 2 14.41 -17.67 10.68
C ILE A 2 15.22 -16.94 11.75
N SER A 3 16.23 -16.16 11.34
CA SER A 3 17.04 -15.38 12.28
C SER A 3 16.24 -14.22 12.87
N GLN A 4 16.60 -13.79 14.09
CA GLN A 4 15.95 -12.66 14.75
C GLN A 4 16.00 -11.38 13.89
N ARG A 5 17.14 -11.12 13.24
CA ARG A 5 17.30 -9.99 12.32
C ARG A 5 16.33 -10.04 11.14
N LEU A 6 16.12 -11.24 10.56
CA LEU A 6 15.18 -11.39 9.44
C LEU A 6 13.74 -11.21 9.93
N PHE A 7 13.40 -11.76 11.08
CA PHE A 7 12.08 -11.60 11.70
C PHE A 7 11.73 -10.11 11.93
N GLU A 8 12.66 -9.34 12.50
CA GLU A 8 12.48 -7.90 12.72
C GLU A 8 12.27 -7.15 11.40
N LYS A 9 13.04 -7.49 10.36
CA LYS A 9 12.89 -6.86 9.04
C LYS A 9 11.57 -7.19 8.35
N LEU A 10 11.03 -8.39 8.56
CA LEU A 10 9.71 -8.76 8.06
C LEU A 10 8.59 -7.99 8.78
N ASN A 11 8.72 -7.76 10.08
CA ASN A 11 7.77 -6.91 10.82
C ASN A 11 7.85 -5.45 10.37
N ASP A 12 9.05 -4.91 10.15
CA ASP A 12 9.23 -3.58 9.58
C ASP A 12 8.53 -3.48 8.21
N GLN A 13 8.74 -4.49 7.36
CA GLN A 13 8.16 -4.57 6.02
C GLN A 13 6.64 -4.60 6.04
N MET A 14 6.03 -5.40 6.92
CA MET A 14 4.57 -5.47 7.08
C MET A 14 3.96 -4.10 7.44
N ASN A 15 4.63 -3.33 8.31
CA ASN A 15 4.19 -1.97 8.62
C ASN A 15 4.30 -1.03 7.42
N PHE A 16 5.35 -1.17 6.60
CA PHE A 16 5.52 -0.37 5.39
C PHE A 16 4.43 -0.65 4.35
N GLU A 17 4.07 -1.90 4.14
CA GLU A 17 2.99 -2.29 3.20
C GLU A 17 1.64 -1.73 3.65
N PHE A 18 1.31 -1.88 4.94
CA PHE A 18 0.08 -1.31 5.50
C PHE A 18 0.03 0.22 5.41
N TYR A 19 1.15 0.89 5.67
CA TYR A 19 1.24 2.34 5.51
C TYR A 19 1.10 2.77 4.04
N SER A 20 1.72 2.01 3.13
CA SER A 20 1.67 2.28 1.69
C SER A 20 0.27 2.12 1.13
N SER A 21 -0.49 1.11 1.56
CA SER A 21 -1.88 0.92 1.11
C SER A 21 -2.77 2.11 1.49
N HIS A 22 -2.61 2.67 2.69
CA HIS A 22 -3.31 3.88 3.11
C HIS A 22 -2.93 5.12 2.29
N ILE A 23 -1.64 5.28 1.97
CA ILE A 23 -1.19 6.37 1.10
C ILE A 23 -1.80 6.24 -0.29
N TYR A 24 -1.76 5.05 -0.90
CA TYR A 24 -2.32 4.83 -2.22
C TYR A 24 -3.83 5.04 -2.24
N LEU A 25 -4.55 4.65 -1.18
CA LEU A 25 -5.96 4.95 -1.06
C LEU A 25 -6.23 6.46 -0.97
N ALA A 26 -5.42 7.21 -0.22
CA ALA A 26 -5.52 8.66 -0.14
C ALA A 26 -5.21 9.34 -1.49
N MET A 27 -4.20 8.84 -2.23
CA MET A 27 -3.89 9.30 -3.58
C MET A 27 -5.04 9.02 -4.54
N SER A 28 -5.64 7.83 -4.47
CA SER A 28 -6.82 7.48 -5.26
C SER A 28 -7.96 8.49 -5.04
N ALA A 29 -8.29 8.78 -3.78
CA ALA A 29 -9.30 9.78 -3.43
C ALA A 29 -8.95 11.20 -3.92
N TYR A 30 -7.68 11.59 -3.83
CA TYR A 30 -7.21 12.87 -4.36
C TYR A 30 -7.42 12.97 -5.88
N PHE A 31 -7.02 11.95 -6.65
CA PHE A 31 -7.17 11.96 -8.11
C PHE A 31 -8.64 11.89 -8.55
N GLU A 32 -9.50 11.21 -7.79
CA GLU A 32 -10.95 11.25 -7.99
C GLU A 32 -11.49 12.68 -7.81
N SER A 33 -11.01 13.42 -6.81
CA SER A 33 -11.48 14.78 -6.50
C SER A 33 -11.13 15.85 -7.55
N ILE A 34 -10.19 15.54 -8.47
CA ILE A 34 -9.74 16.45 -9.53
C ILE A 34 -10.05 15.91 -10.93
N ASP A 35 -11.08 15.05 -11.06
CA ASP A 35 -11.56 14.46 -12.32
C ASP A 35 -10.45 13.73 -13.12
N LEU A 36 -9.55 13.02 -12.42
CA LEU A 36 -8.50 12.17 -13.02
C LEU A 36 -8.74 10.67 -12.74
N PRO A 37 -9.82 10.07 -13.27
CA PRO A 37 -10.29 8.73 -12.90
C PRO A 37 -9.30 7.60 -13.27
N GLY A 38 -8.47 7.80 -14.29
CA GLY A 38 -7.42 6.83 -14.64
C GLY A 38 -6.36 6.69 -13.55
N PHE A 39 -5.91 7.81 -12.98
CA PHE A 39 -5.00 7.81 -11.84
C PHE A 39 -5.68 7.33 -10.57
N ALA A 40 -6.94 7.75 -10.33
CA ALA A 40 -7.72 7.27 -9.20
C ALA A 40 -7.81 5.74 -9.18
N ASN A 41 -8.13 5.13 -10.33
CA ASN A 41 -8.18 3.67 -10.46
C ASN A 41 -6.80 3.02 -10.30
N PHE A 42 -5.74 3.58 -10.89
CA PHE A 42 -4.38 3.07 -10.72
C PHE A 42 -4.00 2.97 -9.24
N PHE A 43 -4.15 4.05 -8.48
CA PHE A 43 -3.81 4.05 -7.06
C PHE A 43 -4.76 3.20 -6.21
N ARG A 44 -6.00 2.99 -6.64
CA ARG A 44 -6.90 2.04 -5.97
C ARG A 44 -6.39 0.60 -6.12
N VAL A 45 -5.98 0.21 -7.33
CA VAL A 45 -5.39 -1.11 -7.57
C VAL A 45 -4.11 -1.29 -6.77
N GLN A 46 -3.23 -0.28 -6.72
CA GLN A 46 -2.03 -0.36 -5.88
C GLN A 46 -2.36 -0.49 -4.38
N ALA A 47 -3.38 0.21 -3.88
CA ALA A 47 -3.80 0.06 -2.48
C ALA A 47 -4.31 -1.35 -2.17
N GLU A 48 -5.02 -1.97 -3.12
CA GLU A 48 -5.47 -3.36 -3.01
C GLU A 48 -4.28 -4.34 -3.04
N GLU A 49 -3.30 -4.14 -3.94
CA GLU A 49 -2.08 -4.96 -3.99
C GLU A 49 -1.33 -4.96 -2.65
N GLU A 50 -1.03 -3.78 -2.09
CA GLU A 50 -0.30 -3.68 -0.81
C GLU A 50 -1.11 -4.19 0.40
N SER A 51 -2.45 -4.16 0.32
CA SER A 51 -3.32 -4.71 1.39
C SER A 51 -3.50 -6.22 1.29
N SER A 52 -3.26 -6.80 0.12
CA SER A 52 -3.51 -8.22 -0.17
C SER A 52 -2.25 -9.04 -0.32
N THR A 53 -1.06 -8.47 -0.09
CA THR A 53 0.21 -9.19 -0.01
C THR A 53 0.05 -10.44 0.87
N GLN A 54 0.08 -11.62 0.22
CA GLN A 54 0.06 -12.96 0.82
C GLN A 54 1.47 -13.39 1.24
#